data_AF-W9NLW1-F1
#
_entry.id   AF-W9NLW1-F1
#
_cell.length_a   1.000
_cell.length_b   1.000
_cell.length_c   1.000
_cell.angle_alpha   90.00
_cell.angle_beta   90.00
_cell.angle_gamma   90.00
#
_symmetry.space_group_name_H-M   'P 1'
#
loop_
_entity.id
_entity.type
_entity.pdbx_description
1 polymer ?
#
loop_
_entity_poly.entity_id
_entity_poly.type
_entity_poly.pdbx_seq_one_letter_code
_entity_poly.pdbx_strand_id
1 'polypeptide(L)'
;MPAAERHEVIQAIQAIPDIIQDQAGLQAFPFPPPTTKPIPFIAPPVGRIACNECPYNVKAIKDIQKHYTEKHKWVNDRRRGRSSKEIEARERQVPWRTGIPCQRFFPGRAASRWFEVNRGCEEEGARVQQQGADARSVTDRKAAFLTHMHREDEEAFEQEAKARLIQDGDDKWEASKWLGRTGWPRHLEGIDQGELKALMRAIGDDEPELQQMWIVFNTVLDEAYAATKRCYPGTAELFEIARKEASSETPTMPFQGKMEANAWIKYKDRWRTLLCIWVRVELWDEEDRPKFRMTIGQRKAFELFSRAIHETITGADAVGRWTEDRVRRSCLDMVIQFLDHRFKNGDHYRSIIISALAIMGLADGGGDMDMVSGWLTAMDYTPTYSAVIKVARYLVLYQSILERSDQVGRLQQVMSEEEADEKAEGLFRIVRRKVRGFMTRTSGEEDAEPTPMNWIINTRTYGLRI
;
A
#
# COMPACT_ATOMS: atom_id res chain seq x y z
N MET A 1 29.01 1.91 -3.47
CA MET A 1 30.41 2.32 -3.73
C MET A 1 31.07 2.66 -2.39
N PRO A 2 32.17 1.99 -2.03
CA PRO A 2 32.99 2.29 -0.84
C PRO A 2 33.45 3.77 -0.80
N ALA A 3 33.65 4.30 0.41
CA ALA A 3 33.98 5.72 0.62
C ALA A 3 35.32 6.16 0.01
N ALA A 4 36.29 5.24 -0.07
CA ALA A 4 37.62 5.50 -0.67
C ALA A 4 37.52 5.69 -2.19
N GLU A 5 36.82 4.78 -2.89
CA GLU A 5 36.58 4.88 -4.34
C GLU A 5 35.78 6.15 -4.69
N ARG A 6 34.85 6.57 -3.82
CA ARG A 6 34.12 7.83 -4.00
C ARG A 6 35.05 9.05 -3.99
N HIS A 7 36.08 9.04 -3.14
CA HIS A 7 36.99 10.16 -2.99
C HIS A 7 37.90 10.32 -4.21
N GLU A 8 38.42 9.20 -4.74
CA GLU A 8 39.24 9.19 -5.96
C GLU A 8 38.46 9.69 -7.18
N VAL A 9 37.20 9.25 -7.33
CA VAL A 9 36.32 9.72 -8.42
C VAL A 9 36.03 11.22 -8.31
N ILE A 10 35.80 11.74 -7.10
CA ILE A 10 35.57 13.19 -6.90
C ILE A 10 36.83 13.99 -7.27
N GLN A 11 38.01 13.55 -6.86
CA GLN A 11 39.27 14.22 -7.22
C GLN A 11 39.52 14.21 -8.72
N ALA A 12 39.26 13.08 -9.39
CA ALA A 12 39.40 12.97 -10.84
C ALA A 12 38.42 13.89 -11.59
N ILE A 13 37.16 13.97 -11.13
CA ILE A 13 36.14 14.86 -11.71
C ILE A 13 36.53 16.33 -11.52
N GLN A 14 37.03 16.72 -10.35
CA GLN A 14 37.44 18.10 -10.06
C GLN A 14 38.66 18.55 -10.87
N ALA A 15 39.49 17.61 -11.34
CA ALA A 15 40.66 17.88 -12.18
C ALA A 15 40.32 18.08 -13.67
N ILE A 16 39.07 17.84 -14.09
CA ILE A 16 38.63 18.04 -15.47
C ILE A 16 38.43 19.54 -15.72
N PRO A 17 39.20 20.18 -16.62
CA PRO A 17 39.01 21.59 -16.95
C PRO A 17 37.62 21.82 -17.55
N ASP A 18 37.02 22.99 -17.22
CA ASP A 18 35.70 23.44 -17.68
C ASP A 18 34.50 22.57 -17.27
N ILE A 19 34.65 21.71 -16.25
CA ILE A 19 33.54 20.93 -15.72
C ILE A 19 32.57 21.80 -14.90
N ILE A 20 31.28 21.73 -15.24
CA ILE A 20 30.23 22.43 -14.49
C ILE A 20 29.95 21.65 -13.20
N GLN A 21 30.25 22.24 -12.05
CA GLN A 21 30.19 21.55 -10.76
C GLN A 21 28.86 21.67 -10.02
N ASP A 22 27.98 22.58 -10.43
CA ASP A 22 26.71 22.82 -9.74
C ASP A 22 25.53 23.16 -10.68
N GLN A 23 24.34 23.26 -10.09
CA GLN A 23 23.10 23.58 -10.81
C GLN A 23 23.05 25.04 -11.30
N ALA A 24 23.84 25.94 -10.72
CA ALA A 24 23.87 27.35 -11.14
C ALA A 24 24.63 27.48 -12.47
N GLY A 25 25.75 26.77 -12.62
CA GLY A 25 26.51 26.72 -13.88
C GLY A 25 25.75 26.05 -15.02
N LEU A 26 24.75 25.21 -14.73
CA LEU A 26 23.89 24.55 -15.74
C LEU A 26 22.79 25.46 -16.31
N GLN A 27 22.59 26.67 -15.80
CA GLN A 27 21.53 27.58 -16.30
C GLN A 27 21.77 28.01 -17.75
N ALA A 28 23.04 28.18 -18.15
CA ALA A 28 23.44 28.53 -19.51
C ALA A 28 23.94 27.33 -20.32
N PHE A 29 23.57 26.10 -19.92
CA PHE A 29 24.09 24.88 -20.54
C PHE A 29 23.74 24.78 -22.05
N PRO A 30 24.73 24.67 -22.94
CA PRO A 30 24.49 24.56 -24.37
C PRO A 30 24.03 23.14 -24.72
N PHE A 31 22.81 23.02 -25.26
CA PHE A 31 22.30 21.74 -25.73
C PHE A 31 22.90 21.38 -27.09
N PRO A 32 23.15 20.08 -27.34
CA PRO A 32 23.68 19.62 -28.62
C PRO A 32 22.71 19.94 -29.77
N PRO A 33 23.24 20.16 -30.99
CA PRO A 33 22.40 20.41 -32.16
C PRO A 33 21.55 19.18 -32.53
N PRO A 34 20.40 19.37 -33.19
CA PRO A 34 19.51 18.27 -33.58
C PRO A 34 20.16 17.16 -34.43
N THR A 35 21.28 17.48 -35.10
CA THR A 35 22.05 16.55 -35.95
C THR A 35 22.97 15.63 -35.15
N THR A 36 23.07 15.81 -33.83
CA THR A 36 23.93 14.99 -32.96
C THR A 36 23.44 13.55 -32.92
N LYS A 37 24.38 12.60 -33.02
CA LYS A 37 24.09 11.17 -32.83
C LYS A 37 23.67 10.89 -31.38
N PRO A 38 22.86 9.86 -31.10
CA PRO A 38 22.47 9.50 -29.76
C PRO A 38 23.67 9.35 -28.84
N ILE A 39 23.61 10.01 -27.68
CA ILE A 39 24.66 9.94 -26.68
C ILE A 39 24.54 8.59 -25.95
N PRO A 40 25.56 7.71 -26.01
CA PRO A 40 25.43 6.32 -25.52
C PRO A 40 25.25 6.19 -24.01
N PHE A 41 25.70 7.17 -23.22
CA PHE A 41 25.78 7.08 -21.76
C PHE A 41 24.59 7.74 -21.03
N ILE A 42 23.53 8.09 -21.76
CA ILE A 42 22.26 8.61 -21.21
C ILE A 42 21.10 7.76 -21.72
N ALA A 43 19.89 8.01 -21.20
CA ALA A 43 18.69 7.29 -21.61
C ALA A 43 18.50 7.29 -23.14
N PRO A 44 18.05 6.17 -23.74
CA PRO A 44 17.90 6.04 -25.18
C PRO A 44 16.91 7.07 -25.75
N PRO A 45 16.99 7.38 -27.06
CA PRO A 45 16.09 8.35 -27.68
C PRO A 45 14.62 7.89 -27.62
N VAL A 46 13.74 8.81 -27.25
CA VAL A 46 12.29 8.57 -27.19
C VAL A 46 11.59 9.38 -28.27
N GLY A 47 10.63 8.78 -28.96
CA GLY A 47 9.81 9.44 -29.98
C GLY A 47 8.99 10.60 -29.41
N ARG A 48 9.14 11.78 -30.00
CA ARG A 48 8.44 13.01 -29.61
C ARG A 48 7.92 13.79 -30.81
N ILE A 49 7.14 14.82 -30.53
CA ILE A 49 6.63 15.76 -31.53
C ILE A 49 7.43 17.04 -31.43
N ALA A 50 8.11 17.43 -32.50
CA ALA A 50 9.03 18.56 -32.53
C ALA A 50 8.56 19.68 -33.45
N CYS A 51 8.81 20.91 -33.03
CA CYS A 51 8.59 22.11 -33.84
C CYS A 51 9.58 22.15 -35.03
N ASN A 52 9.15 22.71 -36.16
CA ASN A 52 9.98 22.98 -37.33
C ASN A 52 10.81 24.24 -37.16
N GLU A 53 10.30 25.22 -36.41
CA GLU A 53 10.87 26.57 -36.31
C GLU A 53 11.75 26.76 -35.08
N CYS A 54 11.58 25.97 -34.01
CA CYS A 54 12.38 26.09 -32.80
C CYS A 54 12.66 24.72 -32.13
N PRO A 55 13.57 24.66 -31.13
CA PRO A 55 13.93 23.40 -30.45
C PRO A 55 12.84 22.79 -29.55
N TYR A 56 11.61 23.34 -29.56
CA TYR A 56 10.52 22.90 -28.72
C TYR A 56 10.00 21.52 -29.15
N ASN A 57 9.79 20.63 -28.18
CA ASN A 57 9.24 19.30 -28.42
C ASN A 57 8.38 18.82 -27.23
N VAL A 58 7.38 18.01 -27.52
CA VAL A 58 6.35 17.54 -26.57
C VAL A 58 5.92 16.11 -26.87
N LYS A 59 5.17 15.50 -25.95
CA LYS A 59 4.61 14.16 -26.15
C LYS A 59 3.26 14.19 -26.87
N ALA A 60 2.40 15.16 -26.56
CA ALA A 60 1.02 15.18 -27.06
C ALA A 60 0.81 16.22 -28.18
N ILE A 61 -0.05 15.88 -29.14
CA ILE A 61 -0.41 16.74 -30.28
C ILE A 61 -1.08 18.05 -29.80
N LYS A 62 -1.90 17.97 -28.74
CA LYS A 62 -2.57 19.14 -28.15
C LYS A 62 -1.57 20.22 -27.71
N ASP A 63 -0.43 19.79 -27.16
CA ASP A 63 0.59 20.71 -26.64
C ASP A 63 1.39 21.38 -27.76
N ILE A 64 1.69 20.65 -28.85
CA ILE A 64 2.38 21.26 -29.99
C ILE A 64 1.46 22.24 -30.71
N GLN A 65 0.17 21.95 -30.82
CA GLN A 65 -0.82 22.86 -31.39
C GLN A 65 -0.92 24.16 -30.57
N LYS A 66 -0.97 24.04 -29.25
CA LYS A 66 -0.94 25.19 -28.34
C LYS A 66 0.32 26.02 -28.53
N HIS A 67 1.49 25.38 -28.57
CA HIS A 67 2.77 26.04 -28.83
C HIS A 67 2.78 26.81 -30.16
N TYR A 68 2.31 26.19 -31.25
CA TYR A 68 2.23 26.83 -32.55
C TYR A 68 1.24 28.00 -32.59
N THR A 69 0.14 27.90 -31.84
CA THR A 69 -0.83 29.01 -31.69
C THR A 69 -0.22 30.19 -30.95
N GLU A 70 0.50 29.93 -29.85
CA GLU A 70 1.05 30.97 -28.96
C GLU A 70 2.35 31.60 -29.47
N LYS A 71 3.25 30.81 -30.06
CA LYS A 71 4.61 31.24 -30.45
C LYS A 71 4.78 31.48 -31.94
N HIS A 72 4.07 30.72 -32.77
CA HIS A 72 4.19 30.76 -34.23
C HIS A 72 2.92 31.30 -34.92
N LYS A 73 1.94 31.78 -34.12
CA LYS A 73 0.65 32.37 -34.58
C LYS A 73 -0.09 31.49 -35.60
N TRP A 74 0.09 30.19 -35.52
CA TRP A 74 -0.61 29.24 -36.38
C TRP A 74 -2.09 29.17 -35.99
N VAL A 75 -2.98 29.23 -36.98
CA VAL A 75 -4.43 29.14 -36.78
C VAL A 75 -4.93 27.84 -37.38
N ASN A 76 -5.61 27.03 -36.56
CA ASN A 76 -6.23 25.80 -37.02
C ASN A 76 -7.38 26.14 -37.98
N ASP A 77 -7.35 25.57 -39.18
CA ASP A 77 -8.30 25.82 -40.26
C ASP A 77 -9.64 25.07 -40.09
N ARG A 78 -9.78 24.24 -39.04
CA ARG A 78 -11.04 23.57 -38.71
C ARG A 78 -11.98 24.47 -37.88
N ARG A 79 -13.01 25.03 -38.52
CA ARG A 79 -14.22 25.52 -37.81
C ARG A 79 -15.22 24.38 -37.57
N ARG A 80 -15.92 24.42 -36.43
CA ARG A 80 -16.99 23.47 -36.07
C ARG A 80 -18.13 23.52 -37.11
N GLY A 81 -18.47 22.40 -37.76
CA GLY A 81 -19.72 22.25 -38.54
C GLY A 81 -19.67 21.66 -39.96
N ARG A 82 -18.55 21.10 -40.47
CA ARG A 82 -18.50 20.46 -41.81
C ARG A 82 -18.37 18.93 -41.73
N SER A 83 -19.12 18.19 -42.55
CA SER A 83 -19.24 16.73 -42.50
C SER A 83 -17.93 15.98 -42.84
N SER A 84 -17.68 14.90 -42.09
CA SER A 84 -16.42 14.14 -42.06
C SER A 84 -15.97 13.51 -43.39
N LYS A 85 -16.87 13.28 -44.35
CA LYS A 85 -16.58 12.49 -45.57
C LYS A 85 -15.84 13.24 -46.68
N GLU A 86 -15.84 14.58 -46.69
CA GLU A 86 -15.09 15.37 -47.70
C GLU A 86 -13.64 15.68 -47.29
N ILE A 87 -13.21 15.29 -46.09
CA ILE A 87 -11.94 15.74 -45.48
C ILE A 87 -10.85 14.64 -45.51
N GLU A 88 -11.21 13.37 -45.72
CA GLU A 88 -10.30 12.21 -45.56
C GLU A 88 -9.25 12.02 -46.67
N ALA A 89 -9.25 12.83 -47.74
CA ALA A 89 -8.34 12.65 -48.88
C ALA A 89 -7.26 13.74 -49.07
N ARG A 90 -7.11 14.70 -48.14
CA ARG A 90 -5.95 15.62 -48.14
C ARG A 90 -5.05 15.26 -46.96
N GLU A 91 -3.95 14.56 -47.21
CA GLU A 91 -2.79 14.55 -46.32
C GLU A 91 -2.32 16.01 -46.14
N ARG A 92 -2.84 16.69 -45.10
CA ARG A 92 -2.49 18.08 -44.84
C ARG A 92 -1.13 18.12 -44.15
N GLN A 93 -0.21 18.86 -44.75
CA GLN A 93 1.08 19.18 -44.17
C GLN A 93 0.87 19.95 -42.86
N VAL A 94 0.99 19.26 -41.73
CA VAL A 94 1.09 19.92 -40.42
C VAL A 94 2.48 20.54 -40.26
N PRO A 95 2.60 21.70 -39.60
CA PRO A 95 3.87 22.41 -39.55
C PRO A 95 4.87 21.85 -38.54
N TRP A 96 4.63 20.67 -37.94
CA TRP A 96 5.49 20.01 -36.94
C TRP A 96 5.83 18.57 -37.35
N ARG A 97 6.92 18.03 -36.82
CA ARG A 97 7.35 16.64 -37.06
C ARG A 97 6.93 15.72 -35.92
N THR A 98 6.44 14.52 -36.24
CA THR A 98 6.05 13.48 -35.28
C THR A 98 7.04 12.32 -35.31
N GLY A 99 7.21 11.62 -34.18
CA GLY A 99 8.09 10.45 -34.11
C GLY A 99 9.59 10.78 -34.12
N ILE A 100 9.94 12.01 -33.76
CA ILE A 100 11.33 12.48 -33.76
C ILE A 100 12.06 11.91 -32.54
N PRO A 101 13.22 11.26 -32.71
CA PRO A 101 13.98 10.72 -31.59
C PRO A 101 14.60 11.86 -30.78
N CYS A 102 14.29 11.91 -29.48
CA CYS A 102 14.81 12.92 -28.56
C CYS A 102 15.44 12.28 -27.32
N GLN A 103 16.53 12.87 -26.81
CA GLN A 103 17.15 12.49 -25.54
C GLN A 103 17.09 13.65 -24.53
N ARG A 104 17.43 13.36 -23.27
CA ARG A 104 17.62 14.36 -22.21
C ARG A 104 18.80 13.95 -21.32
N PHE A 105 19.52 14.91 -20.78
CA PHE A 105 20.60 14.64 -19.82
C PHE A 105 20.08 14.30 -18.43
N PHE A 106 19.10 15.07 -17.95
CA PHE A 106 18.58 14.94 -16.58
C PHE A 106 17.06 14.80 -16.56
N PRO A 107 16.50 14.00 -15.63
CA PRO A 107 15.05 13.86 -15.50
C PRO A 107 14.31 15.13 -15.03
N GLY A 108 14.99 16.04 -14.31
CA GLY A 108 14.45 17.29 -13.80
C GLY A 108 15.55 18.31 -13.44
N ARG A 109 15.15 19.51 -13.01
CA ARG A 109 16.03 20.68 -12.71
C ARG A 109 16.73 21.28 -13.95
N ALA A 110 17.80 22.05 -13.77
CA ALA A 110 18.51 22.71 -14.86
C ALA A 110 19.05 21.67 -15.87
N ALA A 111 19.12 22.05 -17.15
CA ALA A 111 19.52 21.17 -18.26
C ALA A 111 18.66 19.89 -18.48
N SER A 112 17.44 19.81 -17.93
CA SER A 112 16.53 18.66 -18.11
C SER A 112 15.69 18.67 -19.41
N ARG A 113 15.88 19.67 -20.26
CA ARG A 113 15.14 19.81 -21.52
C ARG A 113 15.49 18.66 -22.49
N TRP A 114 14.50 18.24 -23.25
CA TRP A 114 14.66 17.29 -24.35
C TRP A 114 15.28 17.95 -25.58
N PHE A 115 16.18 17.25 -26.25
CA PHE A 115 16.79 17.68 -27.52
C PHE A 115 16.68 16.56 -28.58
N GLU A 116 16.51 16.96 -29.84
CA GLU A 116 16.45 16.05 -31.00
C GLU A 116 17.83 15.47 -31.31
N VAL A 117 17.86 14.22 -31.77
CA VAL A 117 19.08 13.54 -32.25
C VAL A 117 18.83 13.00 -33.65
N ASN A 118 19.91 12.72 -34.41
CA ASN A 118 19.87 12.16 -35.77
C ASN A 118 19.15 12.98 -36.84
N ARG A 119 18.92 14.29 -36.65
CA ARG A 119 18.29 15.12 -37.68
C ARG A 119 19.20 15.22 -38.91
N GLY A 120 18.72 14.72 -40.06
CA GLY A 120 19.48 14.78 -41.32
C GLY A 120 20.71 13.86 -41.37
N CYS A 121 20.89 12.96 -40.39
CA CYS A 121 21.79 11.83 -40.56
C CYS A 121 21.11 10.82 -41.48
N GLU A 122 21.25 11.04 -42.79
CA GLU A 122 21.13 9.97 -43.76
C GLU A 122 22.14 8.88 -43.36
N GLU A 123 21.64 7.66 -43.09
CA GLU A 123 22.50 6.49 -43.03
C GLU A 123 23.30 6.45 -44.33
N GLU A 124 24.64 6.42 -44.24
CA GLU A 124 25.51 6.16 -45.39
C GLU A 124 25.13 4.81 -46.00
N GLY A 125 24.23 4.86 -46.99
CA GLY A 125 23.64 3.67 -47.58
C GLY A 125 22.49 4.00 -48.54
N ALA A 126 22.53 5.13 -49.24
CA ALA A 126 21.52 5.50 -50.24
C ALA A 126 22.12 6.22 -51.46
N ARG A 127 22.99 5.52 -52.21
CA ARG A 127 23.09 5.72 -53.66
C ARG A 127 23.38 4.37 -54.35
N VAL A 128 22.33 3.61 -54.61
CA VAL A 128 22.32 2.69 -55.76
C VAL A 128 21.11 3.05 -56.60
N GLN A 129 21.40 3.47 -57.82
CA GLN A 129 20.43 3.75 -58.86
C GLN A 129 19.47 2.59 -59.05
N GLN A 130 18.25 2.95 -59.43
CA GLN A 130 17.25 2.07 -60.02
C GLN A 130 17.87 0.98 -60.89
N GLN A 131 17.72 -0.28 -60.46
CA GLN A 131 17.45 -1.40 -61.35
C GLN A 131 17.05 -2.62 -60.51
N GLY A 132 15.79 -3.05 -60.72
CA GLY A 132 15.37 -4.45 -60.66
C GLY A 132 15.46 -5.23 -59.35
N ALA A 133 14.29 -5.70 -58.91
CA ALA A 133 14.03 -6.82 -57.99
C ALA A 133 13.94 -6.53 -56.47
N ASP A 134 12.77 -6.92 -55.93
CA ASP A 134 12.40 -7.13 -54.51
C ASP A 134 12.31 -5.96 -53.52
N ALA A 135 11.51 -4.95 -53.87
CA ALA A 135 11.07 -3.87 -52.98
C ALA A 135 10.19 -4.32 -51.78
N ARG A 136 9.69 -5.56 -51.76
CA ARG A 136 8.88 -6.08 -50.63
C ARG A 136 9.73 -6.56 -49.44
N SER A 137 10.95 -7.04 -49.69
CA SER A 137 11.82 -7.68 -48.67
C SER A 137 12.46 -6.69 -47.67
N VAL A 138 12.83 -5.49 -48.13
CA VAL A 138 13.55 -4.49 -47.30
C VAL A 138 12.59 -3.65 -46.45
N THR A 139 11.42 -3.33 -46.99
CA THR A 139 10.34 -2.63 -46.27
C THR A 139 9.75 -3.53 -45.17
N ASP A 140 9.62 -4.84 -45.44
CA ASP A 140 9.26 -5.85 -44.43
C ASP A 140 10.29 -5.95 -43.30
N ARG A 141 11.60 -5.88 -43.61
CA ARG A 141 12.65 -5.95 -42.58
C ARG A 141 12.69 -4.73 -41.67
N LYS A 142 12.44 -3.53 -42.19
CA LYS A 142 12.39 -2.30 -41.38
C LYS A 142 11.11 -2.19 -40.55
N ALA A 143 9.97 -2.63 -41.09
CA ALA A 143 8.74 -2.79 -40.32
C ALA A 143 8.91 -3.85 -39.22
N ALA A 144 9.52 -5.00 -39.54
CA ALA A 144 9.81 -6.06 -38.58
C ALA A 144 10.75 -5.58 -37.45
N PHE A 145 11.74 -4.73 -37.73
CA PHE A 145 12.64 -4.18 -36.71
C PHE A 145 11.95 -3.20 -35.75
N LEU A 146 11.10 -2.30 -36.25
CA LEU A 146 10.31 -1.39 -35.40
C LEU A 146 9.26 -2.15 -34.57
N THR A 147 8.59 -3.13 -35.19
CA THR A 147 7.68 -4.03 -34.47
C THR A 147 8.42 -4.86 -33.43
N HIS A 148 9.67 -5.28 -33.70
CA HIS A 148 10.50 -5.99 -32.74
C HIS A 148 10.87 -5.12 -31.52
N MET A 149 11.29 -3.87 -31.72
CA MET A 149 11.62 -2.95 -30.63
C MET A 149 10.39 -2.56 -29.80
N HIS A 150 9.25 -2.28 -30.45
CA HIS A 150 8.00 -2.03 -29.73
C HIS A 150 7.57 -3.26 -28.92
N ARG A 151 7.73 -4.45 -29.50
CA ARG A 151 7.47 -5.72 -28.81
C ARG A 151 8.45 -5.94 -27.66
N GLU A 152 9.73 -5.63 -27.80
CA GLU A 152 10.72 -5.74 -26.72
C GLU A 152 10.46 -4.74 -25.58
N ASP A 153 10.05 -3.51 -25.89
CA ASP A 153 9.68 -2.50 -24.89
C ASP A 153 8.35 -2.86 -24.19
N GLU A 154 7.36 -3.36 -24.93
CA GLU A 154 6.11 -3.90 -24.37
C GLU A 154 6.39 -5.14 -23.52
N GLU A 155 7.22 -6.07 -24.00
CA GLU A 155 7.64 -7.26 -23.26
C GLU A 155 8.44 -6.88 -22.01
N ALA A 156 9.33 -5.87 -22.07
CA ALA A 156 10.09 -5.40 -20.92
C ALA A 156 9.19 -4.69 -19.89
N PHE A 157 8.24 -3.87 -20.33
CA PHE A 157 7.24 -3.24 -19.46
C PHE A 157 6.31 -4.28 -18.83
N GLU A 158 5.84 -5.24 -19.61
CA GLU A 158 5.05 -6.36 -19.11
C GLU A 158 5.84 -7.24 -18.15
N GLN A 159 7.13 -7.49 -18.41
CA GLN A 159 8.01 -8.23 -17.52
C GLN A 159 8.25 -7.48 -16.22
N GLU A 160 8.46 -6.17 -16.26
CA GLU A 160 8.60 -5.33 -15.06
C GLU A 160 7.29 -5.30 -14.26
N ALA A 161 6.14 -5.16 -14.92
CA ALA A 161 4.83 -5.23 -14.28
C ALA A 161 4.60 -6.62 -13.64
N LYS A 162 4.85 -7.71 -14.38
CA LYS A 162 4.74 -9.10 -13.88
C LYS A 162 5.73 -9.39 -12.74
N ALA A 163 6.90 -8.74 -12.72
CA ALA A 163 7.89 -8.88 -11.65
C ALA A 163 7.49 -8.19 -10.34
N ARG A 164 6.61 -7.18 -10.40
CA ARG A 164 6.05 -6.53 -9.21
C ARG A 164 4.87 -7.29 -8.60
N LEU A 165 4.21 -8.14 -9.39
CA LEU A 165 3.14 -9.00 -8.88
C LEU A 165 3.71 -10.08 -7.96
N ILE A 166 2.97 -10.41 -6.90
CA ILE A 166 3.28 -11.56 -6.05
C ILE A 166 2.99 -12.85 -6.82
N GLN A 167 3.93 -13.79 -6.81
CA GLN A 167 3.83 -15.07 -7.51
C GLN A 167 3.80 -16.23 -6.49
N ASP A 168 2.88 -17.21 -6.63
CA ASP A 168 2.77 -18.40 -5.75
C ASP A 168 3.70 -19.56 -6.19
N GLY A 169 4.88 -19.26 -6.74
CA GLY A 169 5.71 -20.26 -7.45
C GLY A 169 7.22 -20.03 -7.46
N ASP A 170 7.76 -19.23 -6.53
CA ASP A 170 9.21 -19.10 -6.41
C ASP A 170 9.79 -20.30 -5.62
N ASP A 171 10.73 -21.06 -6.20
CA ASP A 171 11.45 -22.18 -5.57
C ASP A 171 11.96 -21.84 -4.15
N LYS A 172 12.23 -20.55 -3.89
CA LYS A 172 12.64 -20.01 -2.58
C LYS A 172 11.52 -20.00 -1.53
N TRP A 173 10.27 -19.81 -1.93
CA TRP A 173 9.11 -19.93 -1.05
C TRP A 173 8.85 -21.38 -0.66
N GLU A 174 8.96 -22.33 -1.60
CA GLU A 174 8.78 -23.76 -1.31
C GLU A 174 9.81 -24.26 -0.29
N ALA A 175 11.03 -23.70 -0.31
CA ALA A 175 12.07 -23.98 0.67
C ALA A 175 11.82 -23.29 2.04
N SER A 176 11.05 -22.20 2.09
CA SER A 176 10.78 -21.45 3.31
C SER A 176 9.68 -22.08 4.15
N LYS A 177 10.08 -22.75 5.24
CA LYS A 177 9.16 -23.26 6.27
C LYS A 177 8.19 -22.20 6.80
N TRP A 178 8.65 -20.95 6.89
CA TRP A 178 7.83 -19.84 7.36
C TRP A 178 6.74 -19.45 6.36
N LEU A 179 7.12 -19.18 5.10
CA LEU A 179 6.16 -18.78 4.07
C LEU A 179 5.24 -19.93 3.66
N GLY A 180 5.71 -21.18 3.73
CA GLY A 180 4.86 -22.37 3.60
C GLY A 180 3.83 -22.50 4.74
N ARG A 181 4.20 -22.12 5.98
CA ARG A 181 3.27 -22.13 7.12
C ARG A 181 2.24 -21.01 7.04
N THR A 182 2.67 -19.80 6.69
CA THR A 182 1.80 -18.63 6.64
C THR A 182 0.93 -18.68 5.39
N GLY A 183 1.50 -18.97 4.22
CA GLY A 183 0.80 -18.90 2.94
C GLY A 183 0.55 -17.46 2.47
N TRP A 184 1.35 -16.49 2.93
CA TRP A 184 1.20 -15.09 2.49
C TRP A 184 1.33 -14.91 0.96
N PRO A 185 2.30 -15.54 0.27
CA PRO A 185 2.41 -15.39 -1.18
C PRO A 185 1.16 -15.86 -1.92
N ARG A 186 0.66 -17.06 -1.60
CA ARG A 186 -0.60 -17.59 -2.14
C ARG A 186 -1.81 -16.69 -1.93
N HIS A 187 -1.93 -16.10 -0.74
CA HIS A 187 -3.06 -15.23 -0.42
C HIS A 187 -3.05 -13.94 -1.26
N LEU A 188 -1.87 -13.38 -1.45
CA LEU A 188 -1.66 -12.09 -2.11
C LEU A 188 -1.23 -12.22 -3.57
N GLU A 189 -1.30 -13.43 -4.13
CA GLU A 189 -0.91 -13.76 -5.50
C GLU A 189 -1.64 -12.87 -6.50
N GLY A 190 -0.90 -12.36 -7.49
CA GLY A 190 -1.41 -11.51 -8.56
C GLY A 190 -1.59 -10.04 -8.18
N ILE A 191 -1.32 -9.65 -6.93
CA ILE A 191 -1.38 -8.25 -6.49
C ILE A 191 0.01 -7.61 -6.55
N ASP A 192 0.09 -6.35 -6.98
CA ASP A 192 1.33 -5.58 -7.02
C ASP A 192 1.87 -5.32 -5.60
N GLN A 193 3.13 -5.70 -5.37
CA GLN A 193 3.80 -5.54 -4.07
C GLN A 193 3.94 -4.07 -3.67
N GLY A 194 4.13 -3.17 -4.64
CA GLY A 194 4.23 -1.73 -4.42
C GLY A 194 2.89 -1.14 -3.96
N GLU A 195 1.78 -1.56 -4.54
CA GLU A 195 0.44 -1.16 -4.13
C GLU A 195 0.11 -1.64 -2.71
N LEU A 196 0.44 -2.90 -2.38
CA LEU A 196 0.29 -3.43 -1.02
C LEU A 196 1.16 -2.68 0.00
N LYS A 197 2.40 -2.34 -0.35
CA LYS A 197 3.27 -1.50 0.49
C LYS A 197 2.71 -0.09 0.65
N ALA A 198 2.09 0.47 -0.38
CA ALA A 198 1.44 1.77 -0.30
C ALA A 198 0.29 1.79 0.72
N LEU A 199 -0.39 0.66 0.98
CA LEU A 199 -1.39 0.56 2.05
C LEU A 199 -0.79 0.77 3.44
N MET A 200 0.50 0.46 3.63
CA MET A 200 1.20 0.57 4.92
C MET A 200 1.85 1.93 5.16
N ARG A 201 1.89 2.82 4.15
CA ARG A 201 2.53 4.14 4.25
C ARG A 201 2.01 4.92 5.47
N ALA A 202 2.83 5.80 6.03
CA ALA A 202 2.39 6.69 7.11
C ALA A 202 1.12 7.48 6.69
N ILE A 203 0.27 7.82 7.65
CA ILE A 203 -0.92 8.63 7.39
C ILE A 203 -0.46 10.01 6.91
N GLY A 204 -0.91 10.42 5.73
CA GLY A 204 -0.55 11.68 5.10
C GLY A 204 -1.44 12.85 5.55
N ASP A 205 -1.02 14.07 5.22
CA ASP A 205 -1.80 15.30 5.46
C ASP A 205 -3.06 15.38 4.56
N ASP A 206 -3.06 14.62 3.47
CA ASP A 206 -4.15 14.46 2.51
C ASP A 206 -5.26 13.49 2.97
N GLU A 207 -5.12 12.86 4.14
CA GLU A 207 -6.03 11.81 4.63
C GLU A 207 -6.75 12.22 5.95
N PRO A 208 -7.54 13.31 5.98
CA PRO A 208 -8.11 13.87 7.21
C PRO A 208 -9.03 12.89 7.97
N GLU A 209 -9.80 12.07 7.25
CA GLU A 209 -10.64 11.03 7.87
C GLU A 209 -9.79 9.96 8.54
N LEU A 210 -8.73 9.47 7.88
CA LEU A 210 -7.84 8.45 8.44
C LEU A 210 -7.04 9.00 9.63
N GLN A 211 -6.64 10.27 9.59
CA GLN A 211 -6.02 10.95 10.74
C GLN A 211 -6.97 10.96 11.94
N GLN A 212 -8.23 11.35 11.73
CA GLN A 212 -9.22 11.39 12.81
C GLN A 212 -9.57 9.98 13.31
N MET A 213 -9.69 9.00 12.42
CA MET A 213 -9.86 7.59 12.79
C MET A 213 -8.72 7.11 13.69
N TRP A 214 -7.48 7.46 13.34
CA TRP A 214 -6.31 7.11 14.16
C TRP A 214 -6.30 7.83 15.51
N ILE A 215 -6.69 9.11 15.57
CA ILE A 215 -6.80 9.85 16.85
C ILE A 215 -7.79 9.14 17.78
N VAL A 216 -8.98 8.81 17.28
CA VAL A 216 -9.98 8.08 18.07
C VAL A 216 -9.45 6.72 18.48
N PHE A 217 -8.89 5.96 17.53
CA PHE A 217 -8.43 4.62 17.82
C PHE A 217 -7.26 4.60 18.82
N ASN A 218 -6.30 5.53 18.69
CA ASN A 218 -5.21 5.69 19.63
C ASN A 218 -5.72 5.99 21.05
N THR A 219 -6.75 6.83 21.18
CA THR A 219 -7.38 7.11 22.48
C THR A 219 -8.04 5.86 23.06
N VAL A 220 -8.75 5.07 22.25
CA VAL A 220 -9.33 3.78 22.69
C VAL A 220 -8.23 2.81 23.15
N LEU A 221 -7.10 2.75 22.45
CA LEU A 221 -5.95 1.93 22.85
C LEU A 221 -5.39 2.37 24.22
N ASP A 222 -5.19 3.68 24.41
CA ASP A 222 -4.65 4.23 25.66
C ASP A 222 -5.63 4.00 26.84
N GLU A 223 -6.93 4.12 26.61
CA GLU A 223 -7.98 3.81 27.58
C GLU A 223 -8.04 2.33 27.94
N ALA A 224 -7.95 1.43 26.96
CA ALA A 224 -7.94 0.00 27.19
C ALA A 224 -6.73 -0.44 28.02
N TYR A 225 -5.57 0.14 27.72
CA TYR A 225 -4.36 -0.04 28.51
C TYR A 225 -4.54 0.48 29.95
N ALA A 226 -5.07 1.69 30.12
CA ALA A 226 -5.30 2.29 31.42
C ALA A 226 -6.31 1.50 32.27
N ALA A 227 -7.41 1.03 31.67
CA ALA A 227 -8.42 0.21 32.34
C ALA A 227 -7.80 -1.09 32.86
N THR A 228 -7.00 -1.76 32.04
CA THR A 228 -6.34 -3.01 32.42
C THR A 228 -5.29 -2.80 33.52
N LYS A 229 -4.59 -1.66 33.52
CA LYS A 229 -3.61 -1.31 34.57
C LYS A 229 -4.28 -1.08 35.93
N ARG A 230 -5.56 -0.68 35.96
CA ARG A 230 -6.34 -0.47 37.19
C ARG A 230 -6.85 -1.78 37.79
N CYS A 231 -6.94 -2.86 37.01
CA CYS A 231 -7.33 -4.17 37.53
C CYS A 231 -6.30 -4.69 38.53
N TYR A 232 -6.77 -5.21 39.66
CA TYR A 232 -5.91 -5.86 40.64
C TYR A 232 -5.33 -7.16 40.04
N PRO A 233 -4.00 -7.41 40.11
CA PRO A 233 -3.37 -8.56 39.44
C PRO A 233 -3.97 -9.93 39.77
N GLY A 234 -4.52 -10.12 40.96
CA GLY A 234 -5.15 -11.38 41.39
C GLY A 234 -6.60 -11.59 40.95
N THR A 235 -7.16 -10.69 40.14
CA THR A 235 -8.56 -10.79 39.67
C THR A 235 -8.75 -11.93 38.69
N ALA A 236 -9.89 -12.63 38.81
CA ALA A 236 -10.23 -13.76 37.95
C ALA A 236 -10.29 -13.37 36.46
N GLU A 237 -10.65 -12.12 36.17
CA GLU A 237 -10.69 -11.54 34.83
C GLU A 237 -9.31 -11.52 34.17
N LEU A 238 -8.26 -11.14 34.90
CA LEU A 238 -6.90 -11.12 34.35
C LEU A 238 -6.36 -12.52 34.10
N PHE A 239 -6.74 -13.51 34.91
CA PHE A 239 -6.44 -14.91 34.65
C PHE A 239 -7.17 -15.42 33.42
N GLU A 240 -8.44 -15.06 33.25
CA GLU A 240 -9.21 -15.46 32.07
C GLU A 240 -8.64 -14.80 30.80
N ILE A 241 -8.35 -13.50 30.80
CA ILE A 241 -7.71 -12.80 29.68
C ILE A 241 -6.35 -13.42 29.29
N ALA A 242 -5.61 -13.98 30.26
CA ALA A 242 -4.33 -14.64 30.00
C ALA A 242 -4.45 -16.00 29.28
N ARG A 243 -5.66 -16.58 29.26
CA ARG A 243 -5.92 -17.92 28.72
C ARG A 243 -5.43 -18.06 27.27
N LYS A 244 -4.88 -19.25 26.97
CA LYS A 244 -4.36 -19.59 25.64
C LYS A 244 -5.23 -20.62 24.92
N GLU A 245 -5.91 -21.49 25.66
CA GLU A 245 -6.74 -22.58 25.15
C GLU A 245 -8.10 -22.56 25.84
N ALA A 246 -9.19 -22.70 25.09
CA ALA A 246 -10.55 -22.50 25.61
C ALA A 246 -10.91 -23.47 26.75
N SER A 247 -10.53 -24.74 26.61
CA SER A 247 -10.86 -25.82 27.54
C SER A 247 -9.72 -26.18 28.51
N SER A 248 -8.63 -25.39 28.54
CA SER A 248 -7.53 -25.65 29.48
C SER A 248 -7.89 -25.30 30.93
N GLU A 249 -7.07 -25.77 31.87
CA GLU A 249 -7.07 -25.24 33.23
C GLU A 249 -6.80 -23.72 33.24
N THR A 250 -7.23 -23.06 34.32
CA THR A 250 -6.97 -21.64 34.53
C THR A 250 -5.46 -21.38 34.56
N PRO A 251 -4.96 -20.35 33.86
CA PRO A 251 -3.53 -20.04 33.87
C PRO A 251 -2.98 -19.84 35.29
N THR A 252 -1.73 -20.23 35.52
CA THR A 252 -1.06 -20.00 36.80
C THR A 252 -0.63 -18.54 37.02
N MET A 253 -0.51 -17.77 35.93
CA MET A 253 -0.09 -16.37 35.95
C MET A 253 -1.16 -15.49 35.32
N PRO A 254 -1.53 -14.37 35.96
CA PRO A 254 -2.51 -13.43 35.41
C PRO A 254 -1.92 -12.65 34.24
N PHE A 255 -2.79 -12.05 33.43
CA PHE A 255 -2.38 -11.19 32.34
C PHE A 255 -1.63 -9.97 32.89
N GLN A 256 -0.38 -9.80 32.46
CA GLN A 256 0.45 -8.68 32.89
C GLN A 256 0.05 -7.42 32.13
N GLY A 257 -0.80 -6.62 32.78
CA GLY A 257 -1.34 -5.39 32.21
C GLY A 257 -0.29 -4.31 31.95
N LYS A 258 0.84 -4.31 32.66
CA LYS A 258 1.90 -3.29 32.50
C LYS A 258 2.84 -3.62 31.34
N MET A 259 3.26 -2.58 30.63
CA MET A 259 4.26 -2.63 29.57
C MET A 259 5.28 -1.51 29.73
N GLU A 260 6.48 -1.73 29.21
CA GLU A 260 7.45 -0.65 29.02
C GLU A 260 6.91 0.37 28.01
N ALA A 261 7.16 1.67 28.27
CA ALA A 261 6.61 2.75 27.46
C ALA A 261 6.99 2.64 25.98
N ASN A 262 8.26 2.31 25.68
CA ASN A 262 8.74 2.14 24.31
C ASN A 262 8.08 0.94 23.61
N ALA A 263 7.73 -0.12 24.35
CA ALA A 263 7.01 -1.26 23.80
C ALA A 263 5.57 -0.89 23.44
N TRP A 264 4.91 -0.04 24.26
CA TRP A 264 3.56 0.43 23.97
C TRP A 264 3.49 1.25 22.67
N ILE A 265 4.43 2.17 22.47
CA ILE A 265 4.51 2.97 21.23
C ILE A 265 4.63 2.06 19.99
N LYS A 266 5.52 1.08 20.03
CA LYS A 266 5.70 0.10 18.95
C LYS A 266 4.44 -0.72 18.69
N TYR A 267 3.70 -1.09 19.74
CA TYR A 267 2.49 -1.88 19.60
C TYR A 267 1.37 -1.03 18.97
N LYS A 268 1.20 0.22 19.41
CA LYS A 268 0.27 1.16 18.79
C LYS A 268 0.59 1.38 17.31
N ASP A 269 1.86 1.48 16.94
CA ASP A 269 2.27 1.60 15.55
C ASP A 269 1.80 0.42 14.68
N ARG A 270 1.91 -0.83 15.18
CA ARG A 270 1.38 -1.99 14.45
C ARG A 270 -0.13 -1.92 14.23
N TRP A 271 -0.88 -1.46 15.22
CA TRP A 271 -2.34 -1.27 15.09
C TRP A 271 -2.71 -0.07 14.21
N ARG A 272 -1.86 0.96 14.17
CA ARG A 272 -1.97 2.05 13.21
C ARG A 272 -1.81 1.54 11.79
N THR A 273 -0.79 0.72 11.51
CA THR A 273 -0.60 0.11 10.19
C THR A 273 -1.79 -0.76 9.80
N LEU A 274 -2.34 -1.55 10.73
CA LEU A 274 -3.57 -2.32 10.49
C LEU A 274 -4.75 -1.41 10.10
N LEU A 275 -4.97 -0.31 10.83
CA LEU A 275 -6.01 0.67 10.50
C LEU A 275 -5.81 1.25 9.10
N CYS A 276 -4.57 1.66 8.76
CA CYS A 276 -4.24 2.17 7.42
C CYS A 276 -4.61 1.17 6.33
N ILE A 277 -4.24 -0.10 6.51
CA ILE A 277 -4.57 -1.17 5.56
C ILE A 277 -6.08 -1.32 5.42
N TRP A 278 -6.82 -1.46 6.53
CA TRP A 278 -8.28 -1.67 6.49
C TRP A 278 -9.02 -0.53 5.81
N VAL A 279 -8.62 0.72 6.04
CA VAL A 279 -9.29 1.88 5.45
C VAL A 279 -8.94 2.02 3.98
N ARG A 280 -7.65 1.94 3.63
CA ARG A 280 -7.20 2.17 2.25
C ARG A 280 -7.61 1.06 1.30
N VAL A 281 -7.63 -0.20 1.76
CA VAL A 281 -8.05 -1.32 0.93
C VAL A 281 -9.56 -1.26 0.60
N GLU A 282 -10.37 -0.64 1.46
CA GLU A 282 -11.80 -0.42 1.16
C GLU A 282 -12.01 0.66 0.08
N LEU A 283 -10.98 1.41 -0.30
CA LEU A 283 -11.01 2.35 -1.43
C LEU A 283 -10.70 1.69 -2.78
N TRP A 284 -10.15 0.46 -2.79
CA TRP A 284 -9.84 -0.27 -4.02
C TRP A 284 -11.11 -0.85 -4.64
N ASP A 285 -11.08 -1.15 -5.94
CA ASP A 285 -12.15 -1.92 -6.57
C ASP A 285 -12.20 -3.34 -6.01
N GLU A 286 -13.40 -3.93 -5.88
CA GLU A 286 -13.57 -5.23 -5.20
C GLU A 286 -12.77 -6.36 -5.86
N GLU A 287 -12.52 -6.26 -7.18
CA GLU A 287 -11.76 -7.23 -7.97
C GLU A 287 -10.25 -7.19 -7.68
N ASP A 288 -9.72 -6.02 -7.28
CA ASP A 288 -8.29 -5.80 -7.03
C ASP A 288 -7.90 -6.02 -5.56
N ARG A 289 -8.90 -6.11 -4.67
CA ARG A 289 -8.65 -6.30 -3.23
C ARG A 289 -8.09 -7.70 -2.94
N PRO A 290 -7.22 -7.82 -1.92
CA PRO A 290 -6.95 -9.13 -1.31
C PRO A 290 -8.27 -9.81 -0.94
N LYS A 291 -8.33 -11.14 -1.12
CA LYS A 291 -9.55 -11.97 -1.06
C LYS A 291 -10.29 -12.00 0.30
N PHE A 292 -9.94 -11.14 1.24
CA PHE A 292 -10.65 -11.07 2.51
C PHE A 292 -12.09 -10.59 2.31
N ARG A 293 -12.99 -10.99 3.20
CA ARG A 293 -14.40 -10.57 3.13
C ARG A 293 -14.91 -10.27 4.52
N MET A 294 -15.21 -9.00 4.77
CA MET A 294 -15.90 -8.61 5.99
C MET A 294 -17.24 -9.36 6.10
N THR A 295 -17.54 -9.88 7.27
CA THR A 295 -18.90 -10.35 7.58
C THR A 295 -19.88 -9.19 7.57
N ILE A 296 -21.18 -9.48 7.50
CA ILE A 296 -22.22 -8.43 7.57
C ILE A 296 -22.07 -7.59 8.85
N GLY A 297 -21.74 -8.22 9.99
CA GLY A 297 -21.52 -7.52 11.26
C GLY A 297 -20.29 -6.62 11.21
N GLN A 298 -19.18 -7.12 10.67
CA GLN A 298 -17.94 -6.36 10.50
C GLN A 298 -18.13 -5.14 9.60
N ARG A 299 -18.79 -5.31 8.45
CA ARG A 299 -19.07 -4.21 7.51
C ARG A 299 -19.94 -3.14 8.16
N LYS A 300 -21.02 -3.54 8.87
CA LYS A 300 -21.88 -2.59 9.61
C LYS A 300 -21.11 -1.80 10.66
N ALA A 301 -20.22 -2.47 11.41
CA ALA A 301 -19.43 -1.80 12.45
C ALA A 301 -18.40 -0.84 11.85
N PHE A 302 -17.73 -1.23 10.76
CA PHE A 302 -16.82 -0.36 10.02
C PHE A 302 -17.53 0.87 9.45
N GLU A 303 -18.64 0.68 8.74
CA GLU A 303 -19.45 1.77 8.17
C GLU A 303 -20.01 2.71 9.24
N LEU A 304 -20.37 2.18 10.42
CA LEU A 304 -20.81 3.00 11.55
C LEU A 304 -19.70 3.92 12.03
N PHE A 305 -18.50 3.39 12.24
CA PHE A 305 -17.35 4.18 12.68
C PHE A 305 -16.92 5.20 11.62
N SER A 306 -16.76 4.77 10.36
CA SER A 306 -16.38 5.66 9.25
C SER A 306 -17.37 6.80 9.06
N ARG A 307 -18.68 6.52 9.11
CA ARG A 307 -19.72 7.56 9.06
C ARG A 307 -19.66 8.50 10.26
N ALA A 308 -19.44 7.99 11.46
CA ALA A 308 -19.31 8.83 12.65
C ALA A 308 -18.15 9.83 12.48
N ILE A 309 -17.03 9.38 11.92
CA ILE A 309 -15.87 10.25 11.63
C ILE A 309 -16.21 11.26 10.54
N HIS A 310 -16.77 10.81 9.41
CA HIS A 310 -17.15 11.69 8.31
C HIS A 310 -18.13 12.78 8.76
N GLU A 311 -19.19 12.42 9.48
CA GLU A 311 -20.18 13.39 9.99
C GLU A 311 -19.59 14.36 11.02
N THR A 312 -18.63 13.91 11.84
CA THR A 312 -17.92 14.76 12.81
C THR A 312 -17.00 15.77 12.11
N ILE A 313 -16.27 15.35 11.07
CA ILE A 313 -15.33 16.21 10.33
C ILE A 313 -16.08 17.22 9.46
N THR A 314 -17.12 16.78 8.75
CA THR A 314 -17.90 17.65 7.85
C THR A 314 -18.87 18.58 8.58
N GLY A 315 -19.08 18.37 9.88
CA GLY A 315 -20.10 19.08 10.66
C GLY A 315 -21.54 18.70 10.27
N ALA A 316 -21.73 17.57 9.57
CA ALA A 316 -23.05 17.09 9.18
C ALA A 316 -23.90 16.61 10.37
N ASP A 317 -23.27 16.33 11.52
CA ASP A 317 -23.97 15.98 12.76
C ASP A 317 -24.46 17.23 13.53
N ALA A 318 -25.37 17.98 12.91
CA ALA A 318 -25.95 19.21 13.49
C ALA A 318 -26.69 18.98 14.83
N VAL A 319 -27.09 17.73 15.13
CA VAL A 319 -27.85 17.37 16.34
C VAL A 319 -26.94 16.86 17.45
N GLY A 320 -25.63 16.71 17.21
CA GLY A 320 -24.68 16.21 18.19
C GLY A 320 -24.93 14.75 18.60
N ARG A 321 -25.36 13.90 17.65
CA ARG A 321 -25.58 12.47 17.88
C ARG A 321 -24.28 11.72 18.17
N TRP A 322 -23.16 12.19 17.64
CA TRP A 322 -21.82 11.61 17.78
C TRP A 322 -21.08 12.29 18.92
N THR A 323 -21.39 11.89 20.15
CA THR A 323 -20.55 12.25 21.30
C THR A 323 -19.19 11.56 21.19
N GLU A 324 -18.16 12.15 21.79
CA GLU A 324 -16.80 11.55 21.80
C GLU A 324 -16.80 10.12 22.34
N ASP A 325 -17.62 9.81 23.34
CA ASP A 325 -17.77 8.45 23.86
C ASP A 325 -18.41 7.52 22.83
N ARG A 326 -19.47 7.95 22.15
CA ARG A 326 -20.13 7.13 21.12
C ARG A 326 -19.22 6.82 19.93
N VAL A 327 -18.41 7.80 19.50
CA VAL A 327 -17.43 7.60 18.43
C VAL A 327 -16.36 6.60 18.88
N ARG A 328 -15.81 6.76 20.09
CA ARG A 328 -14.86 5.80 20.69
C ARG A 328 -15.44 4.40 20.83
N ARG A 329 -16.71 4.26 21.25
CA ARG A 329 -17.40 2.96 21.34
C ARG A 329 -17.56 2.30 19.97
N SER A 330 -17.97 3.05 18.95
CA SER A 330 -18.06 2.50 17.59
C SER A 330 -16.71 1.99 17.05
N CYS A 331 -15.61 2.68 17.38
CA CYS A 331 -14.25 2.23 17.05
C CYS A 331 -13.89 0.92 17.77
N LEU A 332 -14.12 0.86 19.09
CA LEU A 332 -13.86 -0.35 19.88
C LEU A 332 -14.67 -1.54 19.37
N ASP A 333 -15.97 -1.35 19.12
CA ASP A 333 -16.87 -2.38 18.64
C ASP A 333 -16.46 -2.91 17.26
N MET A 334 -16.06 -2.02 16.35
CA MET A 334 -15.51 -2.42 15.04
C MET A 334 -14.30 -3.34 15.20
N VAL A 335 -13.34 -2.99 16.05
CA VAL A 335 -12.13 -3.79 16.23
C VAL A 335 -12.45 -5.14 16.90
N ILE A 336 -13.37 -5.18 17.86
CA ILE A 336 -13.81 -6.45 18.46
C ILE A 336 -14.55 -7.33 17.44
N GLN A 337 -15.38 -6.76 16.58
CA GLN A 337 -16.03 -7.50 15.49
C GLN A 337 -15.01 -8.09 14.50
N PHE A 338 -13.88 -7.42 14.27
CA PHE A 338 -12.80 -7.97 13.44
C PHE A 338 -12.11 -9.16 14.10
N LEU A 339 -12.02 -9.19 15.44
CA LEU A 339 -11.46 -10.29 16.22
C LEU A 339 -12.45 -11.46 16.37
N ASP A 340 -13.73 -11.17 16.57
CA ASP A 340 -14.82 -12.13 16.69
C ASP A 340 -15.28 -12.64 15.31
N HIS A 341 -14.41 -13.43 14.68
CA HIS A 341 -14.67 -14.04 13.39
C HIS A 341 -14.45 -15.54 13.49
N ARG A 342 -15.48 -16.33 13.17
CA ARG A 342 -15.35 -17.78 13.04
C ARG A 342 -15.15 -18.18 11.59
N PHE A 343 -14.15 -19.01 11.32
CA PHE A 343 -13.86 -19.49 9.97
C PHE A 343 -14.76 -20.67 9.64
N LYS A 344 -15.55 -20.53 8.56
CA LYS A 344 -16.55 -21.54 8.17
C LYS A 344 -16.19 -22.33 6.93
N ASN A 345 -15.23 -21.85 6.15
CA ASN A 345 -15.02 -22.29 4.77
C ASN A 345 -13.56 -22.65 4.48
N GLY A 346 -12.80 -23.01 5.51
CA GLY A 346 -11.40 -23.47 5.40
C GLY A 346 -10.36 -22.38 5.11
N ASP A 347 -10.79 -21.23 4.58
CA ASP A 347 -9.91 -20.11 4.25
C ASP A 347 -9.87 -19.06 5.37
N HIS A 348 -8.77 -19.04 6.11
CA HIS A 348 -8.51 -18.11 7.20
C HIS A 348 -8.20 -16.68 6.70
N TYR A 349 -7.79 -16.52 5.45
CA TYR A 349 -7.52 -15.21 4.88
C TYR A 349 -8.77 -14.40 4.53
N ARG A 350 -9.95 -15.01 4.62
CA ARG A 350 -11.21 -14.26 4.67
C ARG A 350 -11.31 -13.30 5.85
N SER A 351 -10.52 -13.54 6.90
CA SER A 351 -10.39 -12.59 8.01
C SER A 351 -9.62 -11.35 7.61
N ILE A 352 -10.25 -10.19 7.75
CA ILE A 352 -9.63 -8.88 7.52
C ILE A 352 -8.37 -8.67 8.36
N ILE A 353 -8.32 -9.17 9.60
CA ILE A 353 -7.14 -9.08 10.46
C ILE A 353 -6.00 -9.93 9.89
N ILE A 354 -6.28 -11.17 9.52
CA ILE A 354 -5.25 -12.08 9.01
C ILE A 354 -4.73 -11.58 7.66
N SER A 355 -5.63 -11.15 6.76
CA SER A 355 -5.24 -10.57 5.47
C SER A 355 -4.37 -9.32 5.64
N ALA A 356 -4.74 -8.41 6.54
CA ALA A 356 -3.91 -7.24 6.82
C ALA A 356 -2.55 -7.62 7.43
N LEU A 357 -2.50 -8.66 8.28
CA LEU A 357 -1.24 -9.19 8.79
C LEU A 357 -0.37 -9.80 7.68
N ALA A 358 -0.96 -10.46 6.68
CA ALA A 358 -0.18 -10.93 5.52
C ALA A 358 0.51 -9.79 4.79
N ILE A 359 -0.20 -8.68 4.57
CA ILE A 359 0.33 -7.48 3.92
C ILE A 359 1.50 -6.90 4.72
N MET A 360 1.34 -6.82 6.05
CA MET A 360 2.42 -6.39 6.95
C MET A 360 3.66 -7.29 6.90
N GLY A 361 3.54 -8.51 6.37
CA GLY A 361 4.64 -9.45 6.17
C GLY A 361 5.61 -9.03 5.06
N LEU A 362 5.24 -8.07 4.20
CA LEU A 362 6.12 -7.52 3.18
C LEU A 362 7.25 -6.69 3.81
N ALA A 363 8.47 -6.86 3.32
CA ALA A 363 9.61 -6.11 3.80
C ALA A 363 9.64 -4.69 3.18
N ASP A 364 9.73 -3.67 4.03
CA ASP A 364 9.89 -2.26 3.65
C ASP A 364 11.34 -1.93 3.25
N GLY A 365 11.95 -2.70 2.33
CA GLY A 365 13.17 -2.36 1.55
C GLY A 365 14.42 -1.76 2.24
N GLY A 366 14.46 -1.65 3.57
CA GLY A 366 15.35 -0.76 4.31
C GLY A 366 16.01 -1.41 5.52
N GLY A 367 16.01 -2.74 5.59
CA GLY A 367 16.77 -3.52 6.55
C GLY A 367 17.78 -4.42 5.85
N ASP A 368 18.80 -4.85 6.59
CA ASP A 368 19.89 -5.79 6.21
C ASP A 368 19.38 -7.23 5.99
N MET A 369 18.19 -7.36 5.40
CA MET A 369 17.39 -8.56 5.38
C MET A 369 17.30 -9.08 3.95
N ASP A 370 17.54 -10.38 3.82
CA ASP A 370 17.55 -11.18 2.61
C ASP A 370 16.70 -10.59 1.45
N MET A 371 17.38 -9.83 0.58
CA MET A 371 16.87 -9.16 -0.63
C MET A 371 16.24 -10.13 -1.66
N VAL A 372 16.12 -11.40 -1.29
CA VAL A 372 15.87 -12.52 -2.19
C VAL A 372 14.38 -12.92 -2.22
N SER A 373 13.59 -12.58 -1.18
CA SER A 373 12.17 -12.98 -1.10
C SER A 373 11.15 -11.84 -0.99
N GLY A 374 11.54 -10.62 -0.59
CA GLY A 374 10.60 -9.51 -0.40
C GLY A 374 9.68 -9.63 0.85
N TRP A 375 9.86 -10.68 1.67
CA TRP A 375 9.08 -10.97 2.87
C TRP A 375 9.93 -10.91 4.14
N LEU A 376 9.29 -10.57 5.26
CA LEU A 376 9.91 -10.60 6.59
C LEU A 376 10.09 -12.04 7.09
N THR A 377 11.21 -12.28 7.76
CA THR A 377 11.50 -13.58 8.38
C THR A 377 10.57 -13.86 9.57
N ALA A 378 10.50 -15.11 10.02
CA ALA A 378 9.76 -15.49 11.22
C ALA A 378 10.25 -14.71 12.46
N MET A 379 11.57 -14.52 12.59
CA MET A 379 12.19 -13.80 13.71
C MET A 379 11.72 -12.35 13.75
N ASP A 380 11.72 -11.67 12.61
CA ASP A 380 11.36 -10.25 12.51
C ASP A 380 9.86 -10.01 12.58
N TYR A 381 9.05 -10.99 12.18
CA TYR A 381 7.61 -10.85 12.10
C TYR A 381 6.85 -11.30 13.35
N THR A 382 7.31 -12.34 14.06
CA THR A 382 6.62 -12.83 15.28
C THR A 382 6.41 -11.77 16.39
N PRO A 383 7.23 -10.71 16.54
CA PRO A 383 6.90 -9.57 17.40
C PRO A 383 5.59 -8.86 17.02
N THR A 384 5.25 -8.76 15.74
CA THR A 384 3.98 -8.18 15.27
C THR A 384 2.79 -9.00 15.77
N TYR A 385 2.82 -10.32 15.63
CA TYR A 385 1.78 -11.19 16.21
C TYR A 385 1.69 -11.06 17.73
N SER A 386 2.83 -10.93 18.42
CA SER A 386 2.87 -10.72 19.87
C SER A 386 2.15 -9.42 20.27
N ALA A 387 2.36 -8.35 19.51
CA ALA A 387 1.72 -7.06 19.72
C ALA A 387 0.21 -7.14 19.53
N VAL A 388 -0.24 -7.77 18.44
CA VAL A 388 -1.68 -7.96 18.18
C VAL A 388 -2.35 -8.77 19.28
N ILE A 389 -1.79 -9.90 19.70
CA ILE A 389 -2.34 -10.73 20.79
C ILE A 389 -2.49 -9.90 22.07
N LYS A 390 -1.44 -9.16 22.45
CA LYS A 390 -1.41 -8.43 23.72
C LYS A 390 -2.39 -7.25 23.73
N VAL A 391 -2.47 -6.50 22.63
CA VAL A 391 -3.41 -5.37 22.52
C VAL A 391 -4.86 -5.83 22.39
N ALA A 392 -5.12 -6.90 21.62
CA ALA A 392 -6.47 -7.45 21.52
C ALA A 392 -7.00 -7.89 22.90
N ARG A 393 -6.14 -8.41 23.78
CA ARG A 393 -6.49 -8.69 25.18
C ARG A 393 -6.86 -7.44 25.98
N TYR A 394 -6.14 -6.32 25.81
CA TYR A 394 -6.53 -5.04 26.43
C TYR A 394 -7.91 -4.59 25.94
N LEU A 395 -8.16 -4.63 24.64
CA LEU A 395 -9.42 -4.21 24.03
C LEU A 395 -10.61 -5.06 24.47
N VAL A 396 -10.44 -6.39 24.53
CA VAL A 396 -11.50 -7.32 24.98
C VAL A 396 -11.85 -7.09 26.45
N LEU A 397 -10.86 -6.91 27.32
CA LEU A 397 -11.13 -6.59 28.73
C LEU A 397 -11.81 -5.23 28.86
N TYR A 398 -11.33 -4.23 28.12
CA TYR A 398 -11.91 -2.89 28.16
C TYR A 398 -13.37 -2.90 27.70
N GLN A 399 -13.69 -3.51 26.56
CA GLN A 399 -15.07 -3.63 26.10
C GLN A 399 -15.94 -4.39 27.11
N SER A 400 -15.41 -5.42 27.77
CA SER A 400 -16.16 -6.15 28.81
C SER A 400 -16.49 -5.29 30.04
N ILE A 401 -15.55 -4.43 30.45
CA ILE A 401 -15.76 -3.48 31.56
C ILE A 401 -16.88 -2.50 31.19
N LEU A 402 -16.85 -1.97 29.98
CA LEU A 402 -17.84 -1.03 29.47
C LEU A 402 -19.22 -1.67 29.33
N GLU A 403 -19.29 -2.88 28.78
CA GLU A 403 -20.54 -3.64 28.70
C GLU A 403 -21.17 -3.85 30.07
N ARG A 404 -20.37 -4.15 31.10
CA ARG A 404 -20.88 -4.24 32.46
C ARG A 404 -21.36 -2.88 32.97
N SER A 405 -20.56 -1.82 32.81
CA SER A 405 -20.95 -0.47 33.24
C SER A 405 -22.25 -0.01 32.58
N ASP A 406 -22.45 -0.31 31.30
CA ASP A 406 -23.70 0.00 30.58
C ASP A 406 -24.89 -0.83 31.08
N GLN A 407 -24.67 -2.09 31.50
CA GLN A 407 -25.72 -2.89 32.13
C GLN A 407 -26.12 -2.34 33.49
N VAL A 408 -25.14 -2.00 34.34
CA VAL A 408 -25.38 -1.39 35.65
C VAL A 408 -26.11 -0.06 35.49
N GLY A 409 -25.63 0.82 34.60
CA GLY A 409 -26.26 2.13 34.35
C GLY A 409 -27.70 2.02 33.83
N ARG A 410 -28.02 1.00 33.02
CA ARG A 410 -29.41 0.73 32.61
C ARG A 410 -30.30 0.28 33.77
N LEU A 411 -29.79 -0.59 34.64
CA LEU A 411 -30.53 -1.08 35.80
C LEU A 411 -30.75 0.03 36.84
N GLN A 412 -29.77 0.90 37.05
CA GLN A 412 -29.86 2.07 37.95
C GLN A 412 -30.98 3.05 37.60
N GLN A 413 -31.57 2.98 36.39
CA GLN A 413 -32.74 3.80 36.06
C GLN A 413 -34.01 3.36 36.79
N VAL A 414 -34.05 2.13 37.30
CA VAL A 414 -35.25 1.53 37.91
C VAL A 414 -35.00 0.92 39.30
N MET A 415 -33.75 0.87 39.77
CA MET A 415 -33.39 0.35 41.10
C MET A 415 -32.17 1.07 41.68
N SER A 416 -31.84 0.77 42.94
CA SER A 416 -30.66 1.36 43.59
C SER A 416 -29.35 0.92 42.94
N GLU A 417 -28.27 1.66 43.21
CA GLU A 417 -26.92 1.33 42.72
C GLU A 417 -26.46 -0.06 43.16
N GLU A 418 -26.69 -0.41 44.43
CA GLU A 418 -26.32 -1.71 45.00
C GLU A 418 -27.10 -2.86 44.34
N GLU A 419 -28.43 -2.73 44.23
CA GLU A 419 -29.25 -3.75 43.55
C GLU A 419 -28.90 -3.90 42.06
N ALA A 420 -28.56 -2.80 41.39
CA ALA A 420 -28.16 -2.80 39.99
C ALA A 420 -26.81 -3.51 39.80
N ASP A 421 -25.84 -3.27 40.69
CA ASP A 421 -24.54 -3.94 40.65
C ASP A 421 -24.67 -5.46 40.88
N GLU A 422 -25.50 -5.87 41.84
CA GLU A 422 -25.76 -7.29 42.15
C GLU A 422 -26.49 -8.02 41.00
N LYS A 423 -27.46 -7.37 40.34
CA LYS A 423 -28.23 -7.97 39.24
C LYS A 423 -27.51 -7.94 37.90
N ALA A 424 -26.61 -6.99 37.68
CA ALA A 424 -25.85 -6.90 36.43
C ALA A 424 -24.95 -8.13 36.26
N GLU A 425 -24.73 -8.55 35.01
CA GLU A 425 -23.89 -9.72 34.75
C GLU A 425 -22.45 -9.48 35.24
N GLY A 426 -21.92 -10.41 36.04
CA GLY A 426 -20.57 -10.32 36.59
C GLY A 426 -19.51 -10.21 35.49
N LEU A 427 -18.53 -9.32 35.68
CA LEU A 427 -17.50 -9.02 34.68
C LEU A 427 -16.75 -10.26 34.18
N PHE A 428 -16.38 -11.17 35.09
CA PHE A 428 -15.77 -12.45 34.74
C PHE A 428 -16.57 -13.25 33.71
N ARG A 429 -17.91 -13.28 33.79
CA ARG A 429 -18.74 -14.03 32.81
C ARG A 429 -18.67 -13.41 31.43
N ILE A 430 -18.73 -12.08 31.35
CA ILE A 430 -18.61 -11.32 30.09
C ILE A 430 -17.23 -11.59 29.46
N VAL A 431 -16.16 -11.42 30.25
CA VAL A 431 -14.77 -11.69 29.83
C VAL A 431 -14.61 -13.13 29.36
N ARG A 432 -15.08 -14.11 30.14
CA ARG A 432 -14.99 -15.55 29.81
C ARG A 432 -15.67 -15.87 28.48
N ARG A 433 -16.86 -15.31 28.25
CA ARG A 433 -17.60 -15.52 27.00
C ARG A 433 -16.80 -15.05 25.79
N LYS A 434 -16.25 -13.83 25.83
CA LYS A 434 -15.44 -13.28 24.72
C LYS A 434 -14.12 -14.03 24.57
N VAL A 435 -13.42 -14.29 25.67
CA VAL A 435 -12.11 -14.93 25.64
C VAL A 435 -12.20 -16.32 25.01
N ARG A 436 -13.11 -17.15 25.52
CA ARG A 436 -13.29 -18.52 25.01
C ARG A 436 -13.97 -18.56 23.65
N GLY A 437 -14.74 -17.52 23.32
CA GLY A 437 -15.40 -17.39 22.02
C GLY A 437 -14.42 -17.13 20.88
N PHE A 438 -13.43 -16.24 21.07
CA PHE A 438 -12.56 -15.84 19.96
C PHE A 438 -11.11 -15.46 20.29
N MET A 439 -10.68 -15.45 21.55
CA MET A 439 -9.32 -15.03 21.94
C MET A 439 -8.35 -16.17 22.28
N THR A 440 -8.79 -17.42 22.20
CA THR A 440 -7.99 -18.60 22.51
C THR A 440 -7.77 -19.45 21.26
N ARG A 441 -6.87 -20.43 21.37
CA ARG A 441 -6.88 -21.58 20.47
C ARG A 441 -8.21 -22.32 20.59
N THR A 442 -8.63 -22.90 19.47
CA THR A 442 -9.87 -23.68 19.37
C THR A 442 -9.87 -24.78 20.43
N SER A 443 -11.00 -25.00 21.09
CA SER A 443 -11.18 -26.21 21.90
C SER A 443 -11.19 -27.44 20.97
N GLY A 444 -10.83 -28.61 21.50
CA GLY A 444 -11.05 -29.87 20.79
C GLY A 444 -12.52 -30.32 20.78
N GLU A 445 -13.45 -29.41 21.04
CA GLU A 445 -14.89 -29.68 21.08
C GLU A 445 -15.45 -29.72 19.65
N GLU A 446 -16.48 -30.53 19.44
CA GLU A 446 -17.01 -30.85 18.10
C GLU A 446 -17.50 -29.60 17.33
N ASP A 447 -18.14 -28.66 18.02
CA ASP A 447 -18.69 -27.43 17.42
C ASP A 447 -17.71 -26.24 17.41
N ALA A 448 -16.45 -26.46 17.79
CA ALA A 448 -15.49 -25.38 17.95
C ALA A 448 -14.90 -24.95 16.60
N GLU A 449 -15.31 -23.76 16.13
CA GLU A 449 -14.78 -23.17 14.90
C GLU A 449 -13.48 -22.38 15.19
N PRO A 450 -12.45 -22.46 14.31
CA PRO A 450 -11.24 -21.66 14.48
C PRO A 450 -11.48 -20.18 14.21
N THR A 451 -10.68 -19.33 14.87
CA THR A 451 -10.81 -17.86 14.86
C THR A 451 -9.49 -17.18 14.47
N PRO A 452 -9.47 -15.86 14.21
CA PRO A 452 -8.24 -15.11 13.99
C PRO A 452 -7.19 -15.33 15.08
N MET A 453 -7.60 -15.28 16.35
CA MET A 453 -6.66 -15.43 17.45
C MET A 453 -6.09 -16.85 17.54
N ASN A 454 -6.90 -17.89 17.24
CA ASN A 454 -6.39 -19.26 17.13
C ASN A 454 -5.26 -19.34 16.08
N TRP A 455 -5.49 -18.80 14.88
CA TRP A 455 -4.48 -18.82 13.82
C TRP A 455 -3.24 -17.99 14.20
N ILE A 456 -3.41 -16.76 14.69
CA ILE A 456 -2.32 -15.85 15.08
C ILE A 456 -1.44 -16.49 16.17
N ILE A 457 -2.03 -17.07 17.22
CA ILE A 457 -1.29 -17.73 18.30
C ILE A 457 -0.50 -18.94 17.76
N ASN A 458 -1.11 -19.76 16.91
CA ASN A 458 -0.47 -20.95 16.35
C ASN A 458 0.67 -20.58 15.40
N THR A 459 0.45 -19.63 14.50
CA THR A 459 1.46 -19.14 13.55
C THR A 459 2.62 -18.47 14.28
N ARG A 460 2.35 -17.64 15.29
CA ARG A 460 3.41 -17.08 16.15
C ARG A 460 4.22 -18.17 16.86
N THR A 461 3.54 -19.15 17.45
CA THR A 461 4.21 -20.23 18.19
C THR A 461 5.10 -21.06 17.26
N TYR A 462 4.66 -21.28 16.02
CA TYR A 462 5.47 -21.95 15.01
C TYR A 462 6.69 -21.11 14.64
N GLY A 463 6.51 -19.81 14.35
CA GLY A 463 7.61 -18.92 13.97
C GLY A 463 8.68 -18.74 15.04
N LEU A 464 8.35 -18.93 16.32
CA LEU A 464 9.32 -18.91 17.43
C LEU A 464 10.12 -20.21 17.58
N ARG A 465 9.77 -21.28 16.84
CA ARG A 465 10.42 -22.60 16.91
C ARG A 465 11.34 -22.91 15.74
N ILE A 466 11.18 -22.18 14.64
CA ILE A 466 12.06 -22.24 13.46
C ILE A 466 13.05 -21.09 13.53
#